data_AF-A0A0F2SIX2-F1
#
_entry.id   AF-A0A0F2SIX2-F1
#
_cell.length_a   1.000
_cell.length_b   1.000
_cell.length_c   1.000
_cell.angle_alpha   90.00
_cell.angle_beta   90.00
_cell.angle_gamma   90.00
#
_symmetry.space_group_name_H-M   'P 1'
#
loop_
_entity.id
_entity.type
_entity.pdbx_description
1 polymer ?
#
loop_
_entity_poly.entity_id
_entity_poly.type
_entity_poly.pdbx_seq_one_letter_code
_entity_poly.pdbx_strand_id
1 'polypeptide(L)'
;MIVDQPDSHYIFVFSKKYVYSGINYIKYKNKPLTNKEYLQYWGKWLVLGKREELEELANRLDPYVEREQIPCIKFDRAVQKEFEEMLLRECVMCIYCDERQREDVWKILAQEGVTSKAWQYEKNTMEAWLPGGRLLERWIKARGLTESDAEWVREDAERYFAQFEDEDAIFSGVIQ
;
A
#
# COMPACT_ATOMS: atom_id res chain seq x y z
N MET A 1 -5.69 7.38 -13.63
CA MET A 1 -7.04 7.70 -13.14
C MET A 1 -7.06 7.72 -11.61
N ILE A 2 -7.56 8.81 -11.02
CA ILE A 2 -7.83 8.90 -9.58
C ILE A 2 -9.20 8.26 -9.27
N VAL A 3 -9.23 7.38 -8.28
CA VAL A 3 -10.41 6.66 -7.80
C VAL A 3 -10.66 7.05 -6.36
N ASP A 4 -11.70 7.87 -6.16
CA ASP A 4 -12.14 8.39 -4.87
C ASP A 4 -13.51 7.77 -4.54
N GLN A 5 -13.49 6.72 -3.72
CA GLN A 5 -14.70 6.05 -3.22
C GLN A 5 -15.02 6.56 -1.81
N PRO A 6 -16.16 7.22 -1.56
CA PRO A 6 -16.46 7.88 -0.29
C PRO A 6 -16.29 7.00 0.95
N ASP A 7 -16.63 5.71 0.84
CA ASP A 7 -16.58 4.75 1.95
C ASP A 7 -15.17 4.18 2.19
N SER A 8 -14.19 4.51 1.34
CA SER A 8 -12.80 4.10 1.51
C SER A 8 -12.02 5.11 2.35
N HIS A 9 -11.21 4.59 3.30
CA HIS A 9 -10.21 5.37 4.03
C HIS A 9 -9.10 5.92 3.13
N TYR A 10 -8.94 5.36 1.93
CA TYR A 10 -7.89 5.69 0.99
C TYR A 10 -8.44 6.18 -0.35
N ILE A 11 -7.67 7.03 -1.01
CA ILE A 11 -7.84 7.40 -2.40
C ILE A 11 -6.75 6.70 -3.20
N PHE A 12 -7.12 6.18 -4.36
CA PHE A 12 -6.21 5.41 -5.20
C PHE A 12 -5.95 6.10 -6.53
N VAL A 13 -4.79 5.84 -7.11
CA VAL A 13 -4.46 6.19 -8.49
C VAL A 13 -4.07 4.92 -9.23
N PHE A 14 -4.82 4.61 -10.27
CA PHE A 14 -4.62 3.43 -11.12
C PHE A 14 -4.61 3.82 -12.59
N SER A 15 -3.90 3.06 -13.41
CA SER A 15 -4.13 3.09 -14.86
C SER A 15 -5.56 2.62 -15.15
N LYS A 16 -6.26 3.27 -16.08
CA LYS A 16 -7.61 2.83 -16.51
C LYS A 16 -7.62 1.36 -16.94
N LYS A 17 -6.52 0.89 -17.51
CA LYS A 17 -6.36 -0.51 -17.91
C LYS A 17 -6.56 -1.44 -16.72
N TYR A 18 -5.96 -1.17 -15.56
CA TYR A 18 -6.08 -2.04 -14.40
C TYR A 18 -7.51 -2.09 -13.85
N VAL A 19 -8.24 -0.98 -13.95
CA VAL A 19 -9.63 -0.90 -13.47
C VAL A 19 -10.61 -1.61 -14.42
N TYR A 20 -10.46 -1.44 -15.73
CA TYR A 20 -11.48 -1.90 -16.70
C TYR A 20 -11.16 -3.21 -17.42
N SER A 21 -9.92 -3.71 -17.36
CA SER A 21 -9.51 -4.92 -18.10
C SER A 21 -9.18 -6.13 -17.24
N GLY A 22 -9.36 -6.04 -15.91
CA GLY A 22 -9.04 -7.13 -14.99
C GLY A 22 -7.54 -7.47 -14.90
N ILE A 23 -6.68 -6.57 -15.40
CA ILE A 23 -5.22 -6.75 -15.39
C ILE A 23 -4.68 -6.30 -14.04
N ASN A 24 -3.93 -7.17 -13.37
CA ASN A 24 -3.26 -6.85 -12.11
C ASN A 24 -2.05 -5.91 -12.34
N TYR A 25 -1.94 -4.88 -11.50
CA TYR A 25 -0.82 -3.94 -11.49
C TYR A 25 0.43 -4.49 -10.77
N ILE A 26 0.29 -5.57 -10.01
CA ILE A 26 1.38 -6.24 -9.29
C ILE A 26 2.14 -7.14 -10.28
N LYS A 27 3.15 -6.56 -10.91
CA LYS A 27 3.91 -7.21 -11.97
C LYS A 27 5.32 -6.63 -12.11
N TYR A 28 6.22 -7.44 -12.65
CA TYR A 28 7.55 -7.01 -13.07
C TYR A 28 7.78 -7.38 -14.54
N LYS A 29 8.23 -6.43 -15.36
CA LYS A 29 8.41 -6.61 -16.82
C LYS A 29 7.20 -7.27 -17.51
N ASN A 30 6.00 -6.81 -17.16
CA ASN A 30 4.71 -7.34 -17.64
C ASN A 30 4.39 -8.79 -17.27
N LYS A 31 5.11 -9.39 -16.30
CA LYS A 31 4.78 -10.69 -15.73
C LYS A 31 4.20 -10.53 -14.32
N PRO A 32 3.06 -11.15 -14.02
CA PRO A 32 2.53 -11.19 -12.65
C PRO A 32 3.57 -11.79 -11.70
N LEU A 33 3.58 -11.32 -10.45
CA LEU A 33 4.46 -11.85 -9.41
C LEU A 33 3.80 -13.06 -8.73
N THR A 34 4.61 -14.04 -8.34
CA THR A 34 4.17 -15.04 -7.37
C THR A 34 4.09 -14.46 -5.96
N ASN A 35 3.48 -15.17 -5.02
CA ASN A 35 3.50 -14.83 -3.59
C ASN A 35 4.93 -14.63 -3.07
N LYS A 36 5.84 -15.54 -3.43
CA LYS A 36 7.26 -15.43 -3.08
C LYS A 36 7.89 -14.16 -3.63
N GLU A 37 7.70 -13.87 -4.93
CA GLU A 37 8.26 -12.69 -5.56
C GLU A 37 7.66 -11.40 -5.00
N TYR A 38 6.37 -11.39 -4.70
CA TYR A 38 5.69 -10.27 -4.07
C TYR A 38 6.31 -9.94 -2.71
N LEU A 39 6.45 -10.94 -1.83
CA LEU A 39 7.05 -10.74 -0.52
C LEU A 39 8.54 -10.38 -0.58
N GLN A 40 9.24 -10.86 -1.61
CA GLN A 40 10.67 -10.59 -1.77
C GLN A 40 10.96 -9.21 -2.36
N TYR A 41 10.17 -8.75 -3.32
CA TYR A 41 10.52 -7.58 -4.15
C TYR A 41 9.49 -6.46 -4.12
N TRP A 42 8.23 -6.72 -3.78
CA TRP A 42 7.21 -5.68 -3.84
C TRP A 42 7.29 -4.77 -2.61
N GLY A 43 7.14 -3.47 -2.86
CA GLY A 43 7.19 -2.46 -1.81
C GLY A 43 6.66 -1.12 -2.28
N LYS A 44 6.94 -0.09 -1.50
CA LYS A 44 6.39 1.24 -1.67
C LYS A 44 7.36 2.33 -1.21
N TRP A 45 7.38 3.43 -1.96
CA TRP A 45 7.87 4.71 -1.45
C TRP A 45 6.79 5.35 -0.57
N LEU A 46 7.21 5.95 0.53
CA LEU A 46 6.34 6.67 1.47
C LEU A 46 6.60 8.18 1.36
N VAL A 47 5.54 8.94 1.14
CA VAL A 47 5.56 10.41 1.15
C VAL A 47 4.57 10.89 2.20
N LEU A 48 5.03 11.78 3.08
CA LEU A 48 4.20 12.41 4.10
C LEU A 48 3.84 13.83 3.64
N GLY A 49 2.63 14.26 3.97
CA GLY A 49 2.20 15.63 3.73
C GLY A 49 0.75 15.86 4.14
N LYS A 50 0.26 17.07 3.88
CA LYS A 50 -1.17 17.36 4.03
C LYS A 50 -1.97 16.70 2.92
N ARG A 51 -3.26 16.45 3.19
CA ARG A 51 -4.16 15.81 2.24
C ARG A 51 -4.17 16.55 0.89
N GLU A 52 -4.19 17.87 0.89
CA GLU A 52 -4.23 18.71 -0.32
C GLU A 52 -2.91 18.62 -1.10
N GLU A 53 -1.77 18.66 -0.41
CA GLU A 53 -0.43 18.52 -1.01
C GLU A 53 -0.26 17.16 -1.70
N LEU A 54 -0.78 16.09 -1.06
CA LEU A 54 -0.80 14.75 -1.63
C LEU A 54 -1.76 14.66 -2.82
N GLU A 55 -2.87 15.41 -2.86
CA GLU A 55 -3.74 15.47 -4.03
C GLU A 55 -3.05 16.10 -5.23
N GLU A 56 -2.38 17.23 -5.00
CA GLU A 56 -1.65 17.92 -6.05
C GLU A 56 -0.54 17.03 -6.61
N LEU A 57 0.19 16.33 -5.73
CA LEU A 57 1.19 15.34 -6.14
C LEU A 57 0.54 14.18 -6.92
N ALA A 58 -0.60 13.65 -6.47
CA ALA A 58 -1.31 12.58 -7.17
C ALA A 58 -1.72 13.01 -8.59
N ASN A 59 -2.21 14.24 -8.76
CA ASN A 59 -2.55 14.80 -10.07
C ASN A 59 -1.32 14.91 -10.99
N ARG A 60 -0.16 15.32 -10.45
CA ARG A 60 1.10 15.36 -11.22
C ARG A 60 1.62 13.96 -11.57
N LEU A 61 1.41 12.97 -10.70
CA LEU A 61 1.84 11.59 -10.90
C LEU A 61 0.90 10.77 -11.79
N ASP A 62 -0.36 11.17 -11.93
CA ASP A 62 -1.38 10.45 -12.71
C ASP A 62 -0.94 10.07 -14.13
N PRO A 63 -0.27 10.94 -14.92
CA PRO A 63 0.21 10.57 -16.24
C PRO A 63 1.26 9.44 -16.24
N TYR A 64 2.08 9.32 -15.20
CA TYR A 64 3.06 8.24 -15.07
C TYR A 64 2.40 6.92 -14.67
N VAL A 65 1.33 7.00 -13.87
CA VAL A 65 0.49 5.84 -13.53
C VAL A 65 -0.25 5.35 -14.76
N GLU A 66 -0.84 6.24 -15.55
CA GLU A 66 -1.57 5.87 -16.77
C GLU A 66 -0.65 5.21 -17.81
N ARG A 67 0.61 5.66 -17.91
CA ARG A 67 1.67 5.04 -18.74
C ARG A 67 2.29 3.78 -18.15
N GLU A 68 1.76 3.29 -17.02
CA GLU A 68 2.26 2.10 -16.30
C GLU A 68 3.73 2.21 -15.82
N GLN A 69 4.28 3.43 -15.75
CA GLN A 69 5.62 3.69 -15.19
C GLN A 69 5.61 3.64 -13.66
N ILE A 70 4.46 3.98 -13.07
CA ILE A 70 4.14 3.76 -11.66
C ILE A 70 2.95 2.81 -11.61
N PRO A 71 3.08 1.60 -11.02
CA PRO A 71 2.00 0.63 -10.98
C PRO A 71 0.71 1.13 -10.30
N CYS A 72 0.83 1.68 -9.10
CA CYS A 72 -0.30 2.12 -8.29
C CYS A 72 0.17 3.12 -7.23
N ILE A 73 -0.70 4.08 -6.91
CA ILE A 73 -0.55 4.98 -5.76
C ILE A 73 -1.78 4.82 -4.86
N LYS A 74 -1.57 4.88 -3.55
CA LYS A 74 -2.62 4.95 -2.53
C LYS A 74 -2.27 6.06 -1.55
N PHE A 75 -3.21 6.90 -1.17
CA PHE A 75 -2.97 7.89 -0.13
C PHE A 75 -4.17 8.07 0.78
N ASP A 76 -3.91 8.53 2.00
CA ASP A 76 -4.96 8.73 3.01
C ASP A 76 -5.97 9.79 2.56
N ARG A 77 -7.26 9.54 2.82
CA ARG A 77 -8.33 10.54 2.65
C ARG A 77 -8.24 11.64 3.71
N ALA A 78 -7.82 11.29 4.91
CA ALA A 78 -7.62 12.17 6.05
C ALA A 78 -6.60 11.54 6.98
N VAL A 79 -6.02 12.36 7.88
CA VAL A 79 -5.15 11.85 8.94
C VAL A 79 -5.93 10.79 9.74
N GLN A 80 -5.36 9.59 9.81
CA GLN A 80 -6.00 8.47 10.48
C GLN A 80 -5.79 8.61 11.99
N LYS A 81 -6.84 9.00 12.70
CA LYS A 81 -6.81 9.32 14.13
C LYS A 81 -6.36 8.12 14.98
N GLU A 82 -6.69 6.92 14.54
CA GLU A 82 -6.29 5.66 15.16
C GLU A 82 -4.76 5.46 15.14
N PHE A 83 -4.04 6.18 14.29
CA PHE A 83 -2.59 6.16 14.19
C PHE A 83 -1.95 7.42 14.82
N GLU A 84 -2.71 8.28 15.52
CA GLU A 84 -2.17 9.42 16.27
C GLU A 84 -1.19 8.96 17.37
N GLU A 85 -1.45 7.80 18.00
CA GLU A 85 -0.50 7.17 18.94
C GLU A 85 0.82 6.72 18.27
N MET A 86 0.85 6.67 16.94
CA MET A 86 2.05 6.37 16.15
C MET A 86 2.77 7.63 15.64
N LEU A 87 2.40 8.82 16.13
CA LEU A 87 3.00 10.13 15.79
C LEU A 87 2.87 10.54 14.32
N LEU A 88 2.01 9.89 13.54
CA LEU A 88 1.70 10.29 12.17
C LEU A 88 0.64 11.39 12.22
N ARG A 89 1.09 12.65 12.27
CA ARG A 89 0.22 13.84 12.21
C ARG A 89 -0.06 14.30 10.77
N GLU A 90 0.38 13.52 9.81
CA GLU A 90 0.33 13.80 8.38
C GLU A 90 -0.33 12.63 7.66
N CYS A 91 -0.89 12.90 6.49
CA CYS A 91 -1.35 11.85 5.58
C CYS A 91 -0.14 11.15 4.96
N VAL A 92 -0.30 9.88 4.63
CA VAL A 92 0.71 9.06 3.95
C VAL A 92 0.25 8.77 2.53
N MET A 93 1.14 9.00 1.57
CA MET A 93 1.05 8.45 0.21
C MET A 93 2.03 7.30 0.05
N CYS A 94 1.52 6.17 -0.42
CA CYS A 94 2.26 4.97 -0.78
C CYS A 94 2.32 4.87 -2.30
N ILE A 95 3.52 4.86 -2.86
CA ILE A 95 3.78 4.67 -4.30
C ILE A 95 4.39 3.29 -4.50
N TYR A 96 3.59 2.34 -4.98
CA TYR A 96 3.98 0.93 -5.06
C TYR A 96 4.82 0.64 -6.29
N CYS A 97 5.84 -0.19 -6.14
CA CYS A 97 6.56 -0.79 -7.25
C CYS A 97 7.37 -2.02 -6.82
N ASP A 98 7.92 -2.71 -7.81
CA ASP A 98 8.92 -3.76 -7.59
C ASP A 98 10.28 -3.11 -7.29
N GLU A 99 11.01 -3.64 -6.31
CA GLU A 99 12.32 -3.14 -5.89
C GLU A 99 13.29 -2.98 -7.08
N ARG A 100 13.23 -3.91 -8.04
CA ARG A 100 14.11 -3.95 -9.22
C ARG A 100 13.88 -2.79 -10.19
N GLN A 101 12.84 -1.98 -9.98
CA GLN A 101 12.53 -0.75 -10.73
C GLN A 101 12.37 0.49 -9.82
N ARG A 102 12.63 0.37 -8.51
CA ARG A 102 12.35 1.45 -7.54
C ARG A 102 13.10 2.73 -7.81
N GLU A 103 14.32 2.65 -8.36
CA GLU A 103 15.16 3.82 -8.65
C GLU A 103 14.64 4.60 -9.86
N ASP A 104 14.00 3.94 -10.82
CA ASP A 104 13.36 4.63 -11.95
C ASP A 104 12.09 5.36 -11.49
N VAL A 105 11.32 4.73 -10.59
CA VAL A 105 10.21 5.39 -9.90
C VAL A 105 10.71 6.57 -9.05
N TRP A 106 11.81 6.41 -8.32
CA TRP A 106 12.39 7.49 -7.53
C TRP A 106 12.79 8.70 -8.38
N LYS A 107 13.35 8.50 -9.57
CA LYS A 107 13.67 9.61 -10.49
C LYS A 107 12.43 10.42 -10.86
N ILE A 108 11.29 9.74 -11.11
CA ILE A 108 10.01 10.42 -11.37
C ILE A 108 9.59 11.21 -10.13
N LEU A 109 9.62 10.60 -8.94
CA LEU A 109 9.23 11.28 -7.70
C LEU A 109 10.09 12.52 -7.43
N ALA A 110 11.40 12.42 -7.62
CA ALA A 110 12.34 13.53 -7.45
C ALA A 110 12.09 14.66 -8.46
N GLN A 111 11.74 14.34 -9.72
CA GLN A 111 11.35 15.32 -10.73
C GLN A 111 10.08 16.08 -10.35
N GLU A 112 9.13 15.41 -9.69
CA GLU A 112 7.87 16.00 -9.23
C GLU A 112 7.97 16.69 -7.85
N GLY A 113 9.20 16.85 -7.34
CA GLY A 113 9.51 17.62 -6.14
C GLY A 113 9.55 16.84 -4.83
N VAL A 114 9.48 15.50 -4.85
CA VAL A 114 9.63 14.68 -3.64
C VAL A 114 11.09 14.68 -3.20
N THR A 115 11.34 15.09 -1.94
CA THR A 115 12.70 15.24 -1.40
C THR A 115 13.09 14.16 -0.40
N SER A 116 12.12 13.51 0.24
CA SER A 116 12.35 12.45 1.22
C SER A 116 12.35 11.07 0.55
N LYS A 117 13.38 10.28 0.83
CA LYS A 117 13.55 8.93 0.26
C LYS A 117 13.28 7.88 1.34
N ALA A 118 12.04 7.42 1.46
CA ALA A 118 11.62 6.41 2.44
C ALA A 118 10.98 5.19 1.73
N TRP A 119 11.67 4.05 1.75
CA TRP A 119 11.22 2.79 1.14
C TRP A 119 10.75 1.79 2.20
N GLN A 120 9.69 1.04 1.91
CA GLN A 120 9.22 -0.07 2.73
C GLN A 120 8.79 -1.25 1.87
N TYR A 121 9.21 -2.46 2.25
CA TYR A 121 8.72 -3.70 1.65
C TYR A 121 7.32 -4.07 2.15
N GLU A 122 6.52 -4.72 1.30
CA GLU A 122 5.22 -5.24 1.72
C GLU A 122 5.35 -6.36 2.74
N LYS A 123 6.38 -7.21 2.65
CA LYS A 123 6.67 -8.23 3.66
C LYS A 123 6.76 -7.63 5.07
N ASN A 124 7.44 -6.49 5.23
CA ASN A 124 7.55 -5.84 6.53
C ASN A 124 6.20 -5.27 7.01
N THR A 125 5.33 -4.86 6.07
CA THR A 125 3.97 -4.41 6.41
C THR A 125 3.12 -5.59 6.86
N MET A 126 3.17 -6.71 6.13
CA MET A 126 2.48 -7.95 6.47
C MET A 126 2.90 -8.47 7.84
N GLU A 127 4.20 -8.60 8.09
CA GLU A 127 4.73 -9.06 9.39
C GLU A 127 4.27 -8.18 10.55
N ALA A 128 4.09 -6.88 10.32
CA ALA A 128 3.60 -5.97 11.35
C ALA A 128 2.08 -6.10 11.61
N TRP A 129 1.32 -6.72 10.70
CA TRP A 129 -0.12 -6.96 10.81
C TRP A 129 -0.48 -8.42 11.12
N LEU A 130 0.49 -9.34 11.15
CA LEU A 130 0.28 -10.71 11.66
C LEU A 130 0.02 -10.72 13.19
N PRO A 131 -0.51 -11.81 13.76
CA PRO A 131 -0.60 -12.01 15.21
C PRO A 131 0.72 -11.71 15.93
N GLY A 132 0.66 -10.90 17.00
CA GLY A 132 1.87 -10.42 17.71
C GLY A 132 2.66 -9.33 16.98
N GLY A 133 2.25 -8.97 15.75
CA GLY A 133 2.78 -7.88 14.96
C GLY A 133 2.47 -6.52 15.57
N ARG A 134 3.43 -5.60 15.47
CA ARG A 134 3.35 -4.30 16.17
C ARG A 134 2.12 -3.46 15.80
N LEU A 135 1.66 -3.50 14.54
CA LEU A 135 0.52 -2.68 14.09
C LEU A 135 -0.80 -3.30 14.52
N LEU A 136 -0.93 -4.62 14.39
CA LEU A 136 -2.14 -5.34 14.81
C LEU A 136 -2.41 -5.13 16.30
N GLU A 137 -1.41 -5.38 17.15
CA GLU A 137 -1.58 -5.28 18.61
C GLU A 137 -1.85 -3.84 19.06
N ARG A 138 -1.26 -2.84 18.39
CA ARG A 138 -1.57 -1.43 18.65
C ARG A 138 -2.99 -1.09 18.24
N TRP A 139 -3.45 -1.57 17.10
CA TRP A 139 -4.81 -1.34 16.63
C TRP A 139 -5.85 -1.97 17.56
N ILE A 140 -5.64 -3.23 17.98
CA ILE A 140 -6.49 -3.92 18.97
C ILE A 140 -6.58 -3.10 20.25
N LYS A 141 -5.44 -2.64 20.77
CA LYS A 141 -5.37 -1.81 21.98
C LYS A 141 -6.09 -0.48 21.82
N ALA A 142 -5.86 0.23 20.71
CA ALA A 142 -6.46 1.53 20.43
C ALA A 142 -8.00 1.43 20.28
N ARG A 143 -8.49 0.29 19.78
CA ARG A 143 -9.93 0.00 19.68
C ARG A 143 -10.55 -0.43 21.01
N GLY A 144 -9.75 -0.69 22.05
CA GLY A 144 -10.23 -1.12 23.36
C GLY A 144 -11.01 -2.43 23.32
N LEU A 145 -10.61 -3.35 22.42
CA LEU A 145 -11.31 -4.62 22.22
C LEU A 145 -11.25 -5.50 23.48
N THR A 146 -12.28 -6.33 23.64
CA THR A 146 -12.25 -7.40 24.65
C THR A 146 -11.24 -8.48 24.24
N GLU A 147 -10.78 -9.32 25.16
CA GLU A 147 -9.83 -10.39 24.82
C GLU A 147 -10.40 -11.36 23.78
N SER A 148 -11.71 -11.66 23.86
CA SER A 148 -12.37 -12.51 22.87
C SER A 148 -12.40 -11.86 21.48
N ASP A 149 -12.67 -10.56 21.39
CA ASP A 149 -12.68 -9.86 20.10
C ASP A 149 -11.25 -9.69 19.55
N ALA A 150 -10.27 -9.44 20.43
CA ALA A 150 -8.87 -9.36 20.08
C ALA A 150 -8.36 -10.66 19.49
N GLU A 151 -8.69 -11.80 20.11
CA GLU A 151 -8.29 -13.12 19.60
C GLU A 151 -8.93 -13.43 18.24
N TRP A 152 -10.23 -13.11 18.08
CA TRP A 152 -10.89 -13.24 16.79
C TRP A 152 -10.20 -12.43 15.69
N VAL A 153 -9.75 -11.19 16.00
CA VAL A 153 -9.01 -10.34 15.06
C VAL A 153 -7.64 -10.92 14.71
N ARG A 154 -6.93 -11.53 15.68
CA ARG A 154 -5.66 -12.22 15.41
C ARG A 154 -5.86 -13.43 14.50
N GLU A 155 -6.84 -14.28 14.79
CA GLU A 155 -7.16 -15.44 13.95
C GLU A 155 -7.62 -15.04 12.54
N ASP A 156 -8.37 -13.95 12.41
CA ASP A 156 -8.76 -13.40 11.11
C ASP A 156 -7.54 -12.91 10.32
N ALA A 157 -6.63 -12.17 10.95
CA ALA A 157 -5.38 -11.74 10.34
C ALA A 157 -4.53 -12.94 9.88
N GLU A 158 -4.39 -13.98 10.70
CA GLU A 158 -3.66 -15.20 10.33
C GLU A 158 -4.27 -15.88 9.10
N ARG A 159 -5.58 -16.10 9.10
CA ARG A 159 -6.30 -16.69 7.96
C ARG A 159 -6.17 -15.85 6.69
N TYR A 160 -6.24 -14.53 6.82
CA TYR A 160 -6.08 -13.61 5.71
C TYR A 160 -4.69 -13.73 5.07
N PHE A 161 -3.63 -13.90 5.87
CA PHE A 161 -2.27 -14.00 5.37
C PHE A 161 -1.84 -15.43 5.00
N ALA A 162 -2.63 -16.45 5.32
CA ALA A 162 -2.41 -17.84 4.85
C ALA A 162 -2.40 -17.95 3.31
N GLN A 163 -2.96 -16.97 2.58
CA GLN A 163 -2.88 -16.91 1.12
C GLN A 163 -1.44 -16.92 0.56
N PHE A 164 -0.44 -16.59 1.39
CA PHE A 164 0.98 -16.60 1.03
C PHE A 164 1.68 -17.96 1.23
N GLU A 165 0.99 -18.99 1.74
CA GLU A 165 1.57 -20.33 1.95
C GLU A 165 1.98 -21.02 0.64
N ASP A 166 1.19 -20.85 -0.43
CA ASP A 166 1.58 -21.29 -1.77
C ASP A 166 2.52 -20.25 -2.40
N GLU A 167 3.82 -20.44 -2.22
CA GLU A 167 4.86 -19.54 -2.73
C GLU A 167 4.80 -19.31 -4.26
N ASP A 168 4.30 -20.28 -5.02
CA ASP A 168 4.29 -20.27 -6.48
C ASP A 168 2.97 -19.76 -7.07
N ALA A 169 1.93 -19.61 -6.26
CA ALA A 169 0.67 -18.99 -6.68
C ALA A 169 0.89 -17.53 -7.12
N ILE A 170 0.18 -17.12 -8.17
CA ILE A 170 0.19 -15.73 -8.64
C ILE A 170 -0.54 -14.85 -7.64
N PHE A 171 0.13 -13.83 -7.14
CA PHE A 171 -0.50 -12.89 -6.23
C PHE A 171 -1.42 -11.94 -7.01
N SER A 172 -2.74 -12.04 -6.77
CA SER A 172 -3.76 -11.22 -7.44
C SER A 172 -4.06 -9.90 -6.75
N GLY A 173 -3.30 -9.56 -5.70
CA GLY A 173 -3.67 -8.49 -4.78
C GLY A 173 -4.61 -9.01 -3.72
N VAL A 174 -4.76 -8.24 -2.64
CA VAL A 174 -5.77 -8.58 -1.65
C VAL A 174 -7.09 -7.94 -2.06
N ILE A 175 -8.12 -8.76 -2.22
CA ILE A 175 -9.49 -8.27 -2.36
C ILE A 175 -9.80 -7.45 -1.10
N GLN A 176 -9.97 -6.14 -1.27
CA GLN A 176 -10.45 -5.22 -0.24
C GLN A 176 -11.95 -5.01 -0.41
#